data_AF-A0AAW6WUT5-F1
#
_entry.id   AF-A0AAW6WUT5-F1
#
_cell.length_a   1.000
_cell.length_b   1.000
_cell.length_c   1.000
_cell.angle_alpha   90.00
_cell.angle_beta   90.00
_cell.angle_gamma   90.00
#
_symmetry.space_group_name_H-M   'P 1'
#
loop_
_entity.id
_entity.type
_entity.pdbx_description
1 polymer ?
#
loop_
_entity_poly.entity_id
_entity_poly.type
_entity_poly.pdbx_seq_one_letter_code
_entity_poly.pdbx_strand_id
1 'polypeptide(L)'
;MNVRDIENSFEENAPCGENLRDNTSAREIYYRIKDARNQARAAERGISPGENISISPLWTEVSNLGLQIISSKSKDLEVLAWLAEAELRLRGFEGLRDVYHAIASLLDKHWEKFHSVGVDDIEERLAPLSGLNGIGGEGTIIQAIRLSPLIPDAKFGQFSLWDFQLSQRPNEVKRRDELSQAVLEAGTAAMSSHLETVNGCIAAFDRLVSVLNERCGQMAPPSSNTHNVLQEAALALRSLAGIESSEAVAPMETQPESGEQVQTRPRALSAEQIGSREEAFELLLAVARYFRRTEPHSPISMSIETMVRRGRMDFSELLAELLPEQQARNAVLTAAGIQLKSNKNG
;
A
#
# COMPACT_ATOMS: atom_id res chain seq x y z
N MET A 1 -16.44 -12.25 -17.74
CA MET A 1 -17.03 -10.91 -17.90
C MET A 1 -15.96 -9.90 -17.53
N ASN A 2 -15.77 -8.83 -18.30
CA ASN A 2 -14.63 -7.92 -18.10
C ASN A 2 -14.95 -6.92 -16.98
N VAL A 3 -14.00 -6.67 -16.07
CA VAL A 3 -14.11 -5.64 -15.02
C VAL A 3 -14.40 -4.25 -15.61
N ARG A 4 -14.07 -4.00 -16.88
CA ARG A 4 -14.39 -2.75 -17.58
C ARG A 4 -15.90 -2.49 -17.73
N ASP A 5 -16.74 -3.52 -17.69
CA ASP A 5 -18.21 -3.35 -17.78
C ASP A 5 -18.84 -2.92 -16.45
N ILE A 6 -18.04 -2.89 -15.35
CA ILE A 6 -18.50 -2.53 -14.01
C ILE A 6 -19.00 -1.08 -13.95
N GLU A 7 -18.43 -0.18 -14.75
CA GLU A 7 -18.76 1.25 -14.72
C GLU A 7 -20.13 1.58 -15.34
N ASN A 8 -20.75 0.63 -16.02
CA ASN A 8 -22.05 0.84 -16.65
C ASN A 8 -23.14 0.93 -15.58
N SER A 9 -23.90 2.03 -15.62
CA SER A 9 -25.09 2.21 -14.79
C SER A 9 -26.16 1.16 -15.12
N PHE A 10 -26.95 0.73 -14.13
CA PHE A 10 -28.03 -0.23 -14.37
C PHE A 10 -29.24 0.42 -15.06
N GLU A 11 -29.87 1.38 -14.39
CA GLU A 11 -31.06 2.09 -14.85
C GLU A 11 -30.94 3.59 -14.55
N GLU A 12 -31.66 4.43 -15.28
CA GLU A 12 -31.60 5.90 -15.13
C GLU A 12 -31.92 6.37 -13.70
N ASN A 13 -32.93 5.75 -13.07
CA ASN A 13 -33.34 6.11 -11.71
C ASN A 13 -32.54 5.39 -10.61
N ALA A 14 -31.96 4.22 -10.91
CA ALA A 14 -31.18 3.41 -10.00
C ALA A 14 -29.81 3.01 -10.60
N PRO A 15 -28.91 3.97 -10.88
CA PRO A 15 -27.65 3.70 -11.60
C PRO A 15 -26.72 2.73 -10.85
N CYS A 16 -26.85 2.66 -9.52
CA CYS A 16 -26.08 1.77 -8.66
C CYS A 16 -26.86 0.55 -8.16
N GLY A 17 -28.12 0.38 -8.57
CA GLY A 17 -28.94 -0.77 -8.18
C GLY A 17 -29.36 -0.69 -6.72
N GLU A 18 -29.67 -1.84 -6.12
CA GLU A 18 -30.14 -1.91 -4.74
C GLU A 18 -28.99 -2.06 -3.74
N ASN A 19 -29.18 -1.55 -2.52
CA ASN A 19 -28.23 -1.78 -1.44
C ASN A 19 -28.26 -3.28 -1.04
N LEU A 20 -27.10 -3.94 -1.06
CA LEU A 20 -26.98 -5.37 -0.71
C LEU A 20 -27.41 -5.69 0.72
N ARG A 21 -27.32 -4.72 1.63
CA ARG A 21 -27.73 -4.92 3.03
C ARG A 21 -29.25 -5.04 3.17
N ASP A 22 -30.00 -4.45 2.24
CA ASP A 22 -31.46 -4.49 2.19
C ASP A 22 -31.98 -5.56 1.22
N ASN A 23 -31.17 -5.97 0.24
CA ASN A 23 -31.55 -6.92 -0.79
C ASN A 23 -31.46 -8.38 -0.28
N THR A 24 -32.62 -8.96 0.05
CA THR A 24 -32.74 -10.34 0.53
C THR A 24 -32.25 -11.37 -0.51
N SER A 25 -32.44 -11.12 -1.81
CA SER A 25 -32.05 -12.04 -2.89
C SER A 25 -30.54 -12.10 -3.13
N ALA A 26 -29.82 -11.00 -2.87
CA ALA A 26 -28.38 -10.92 -3.03
C ALA A 26 -27.60 -11.33 -1.77
N ARG A 27 -28.30 -11.43 -0.62
CA ARG A 27 -27.72 -11.73 0.69
C ARG A 27 -26.96 -13.05 0.74
N GLU A 28 -27.47 -14.09 0.08
CA GLU A 28 -26.78 -15.39 0.00
C GLU A 28 -25.44 -15.26 -0.75
N ILE A 29 -25.44 -14.62 -1.92
CA ILE A 29 -24.23 -14.41 -2.73
C ILE A 29 -23.22 -13.56 -1.96
N TYR A 30 -23.68 -12.49 -1.30
CA TYR A 30 -22.85 -11.62 -0.47
C TYR A 30 -22.11 -12.41 0.63
N TYR A 31 -22.80 -13.23 1.41
CA TYR A 31 -22.15 -14.02 2.46
C TYR A 31 -21.22 -15.08 1.90
N ARG A 32 -21.57 -15.71 0.77
CA ARG A 32 -20.67 -16.66 0.09
C ARG A 32 -19.35 -16.01 -0.32
N ILE A 33 -19.38 -14.78 -0.85
CA ILE A 33 -18.16 -14.03 -1.18
C ILE A 33 -17.35 -13.77 0.09
N LYS A 34 -18.01 -13.27 1.15
CA LYS A 34 -17.37 -12.95 2.42
C LYS A 34 -16.69 -14.17 3.04
N ASP A 35 -17.37 -15.31 3.06
CA ASP A 35 -16.85 -16.56 3.59
C ASP A 35 -15.70 -17.12 2.75
N ALA A 36 -15.84 -17.11 1.42
CA ALA A 36 -14.78 -17.52 0.51
C ALA A 36 -13.52 -16.67 0.68
N ARG A 37 -13.67 -15.33 0.75
CA ARG A 37 -12.56 -14.40 1.02
C ARG A 37 -11.89 -14.67 2.37
N ASN A 38 -12.68 -14.84 3.43
CA ASN A 38 -12.15 -15.08 4.77
C ASN A 38 -11.35 -16.39 4.83
N GLN A 39 -11.88 -17.46 4.23
CA GLN A 39 -11.22 -18.76 4.15
C GLN A 39 -9.95 -18.70 3.27
N ALA A 40 -10.01 -18.03 2.12
CA ALA A 40 -8.85 -17.86 1.24
C ALA A 40 -7.70 -17.14 1.96
N ARG A 41 -8.01 -16.06 2.66
CA ARG A 41 -7.02 -15.31 3.44
C ARG A 41 -6.50 -16.06 4.67
N ALA A 42 -7.34 -16.87 5.31
CA ALA A 42 -6.92 -17.71 6.41
C ALA A 42 -5.93 -18.79 5.93
N ALA A 43 -6.19 -19.39 4.77
CA ALA A 43 -5.27 -20.34 4.14
C ALA A 43 -3.91 -19.69 3.83
N GLU A 44 -3.90 -18.49 3.25
CA GLU A 44 -2.66 -17.75 2.94
C GLU A 44 -1.83 -17.42 4.19
N ARG A 45 -2.48 -17.02 5.29
CA ARG A 45 -1.78 -16.77 6.57
C ARG A 45 -1.25 -18.03 7.23
N GLY A 46 -1.78 -19.20 6.88
CA GLY A 46 -1.36 -20.50 7.41
C GLY A 46 -0.12 -21.07 6.73
N ILE A 47 0.38 -20.44 5.66
CA ILE A 47 1.55 -20.93 4.89
C ILE A 47 2.83 -20.67 5.70
N SER A 48 3.66 -21.71 5.85
CA SER A 48 4.92 -21.58 6.61
C SER A 48 5.98 -20.84 5.80
N PRO A 49 6.90 -20.09 6.45
CA PRO A 49 8.01 -19.45 5.76
C PRO A 49 8.83 -20.46 4.94
N GLY A 50 8.97 -20.20 3.63
CA GLY A 50 9.72 -21.05 2.71
C GLY A 50 8.88 -22.11 1.98
N GLU A 51 7.60 -22.26 2.29
CA GLU A 51 6.68 -23.07 1.49
C GLU A 51 6.24 -22.32 0.22
N ASN A 52 5.96 -23.08 -0.84
CA ASN A 52 5.43 -22.51 -2.08
C ASN A 52 4.04 -21.95 -1.83
N ILE A 53 3.86 -20.68 -2.17
CA ILE A 53 2.57 -20.02 -2.09
C ILE A 53 1.70 -20.53 -3.25
N SER A 54 0.49 -20.97 -2.93
CA SER A 54 -0.53 -21.34 -3.93
C SER A 54 -1.76 -20.45 -3.75
N ILE A 55 -2.32 -20.00 -4.87
CA ILE A 55 -3.56 -19.23 -4.86
C ILE A 55 -4.70 -20.17 -4.47
N SER A 56 -5.40 -19.85 -3.40
CA SER A 56 -6.62 -20.58 -3.04
C SER A 56 -7.66 -20.49 -4.18
N PRO A 57 -8.29 -21.61 -4.60
CA PRO A 57 -9.33 -21.58 -5.63
C PRO A 57 -10.53 -20.71 -5.22
N LEU A 58 -10.70 -20.46 -3.92
CA LEU A 58 -11.73 -19.56 -3.39
C LEU A 58 -11.60 -18.12 -3.90
N TRP A 59 -10.41 -17.67 -4.32
CA TRP A 59 -10.29 -16.35 -4.96
C TRP A 59 -11.03 -16.28 -6.29
N THR A 60 -11.13 -17.39 -7.03
CA THR A 60 -11.97 -17.48 -8.24
C THR A 60 -13.45 -17.37 -7.89
N GLU A 61 -13.88 -17.94 -6.76
CA GLU A 61 -15.24 -17.79 -6.27
C GLU A 61 -15.54 -16.33 -5.86
N VAL A 62 -14.61 -15.67 -5.14
CA VAL A 62 -14.71 -14.25 -4.79
C VAL A 62 -14.83 -13.38 -6.05
N SER A 63 -14.00 -13.62 -7.06
CA SER A 63 -14.04 -12.90 -8.34
C SER A 63 -15.38 -13.12 -9.06
N ASN A 64 -15.78 -14.37 -9.29
CA ASN A 64 -16.98 -14.69 -10.06
C ASN A 64 -18.26 -14.15 -9.40
N LEU A 65 -18.43 -14.38 -8.09
CA LEU A 65 -19.61 -13.94 -7.36
C LEU A 65 -19.60 -12.41 -7.17
N GLY A 66 -18.42 -11.82 -6.93
CA GLY A 66 -18.27 -10.36 -6.86
C GLY A 66 -18.66 -9.69 -8.18
N LEU A 67 -18.16 -10.19 -9.31
CA LEU A 67 -18.54 -9.71 -10.63
C LEU A 67 -20.03 -9.91 -10.91
N GLN A 68 -20.61 -11.03 -10.48
CA GLN A 68 -22.06 -11.25 -10.58
C GLN A 68 -22.85 -10.15 -9.84
N ILE A 69 -22.46 -9.80 -8.62
CA ILE A 69 -23.11 -8.71 -7.86
C ILE A 69 -22.94 -7.38 -8.58
N ILE A 70 -21.70 -7.01 -8.91
CA ILE A 70 -21.38 -5.68 -9.45
C ILE A 70 -21.99 -5.47 -10.85
N SER A 71 -22.15 -6.53 -11.63
CA SER A 71 -22.70 -6.47 -12.99
C SER A 71 -24.20 -6.60 -13.10
N SER A 72 -24.91 -7.05 -12.04
CA SER A 72 -26.34 -7.35 -12.16
C SER A 72 -27.23 -6.95 -10.98
N LYS A 73 -26.65 -6.54 -9.85
CA LYS A 73 -27.41 -6.29 -8.61
C LYS A 73 -27.12 -4.94 -7.98
N SER A 74 -25.85 -4.65 -7.71
CA SER A 74 -25.45 -3.52 -6.87
C SER A 74 -24.05 -3.05 -7.22
N LYS A 75 -23.85 -1.74 -7.31
CA LYS A 75 -22.52 -1.13 -7.29
C LYS A 75 -22.19 -0.90 -5.81
N ASP A 76 -21.34 -1.75 -5.25
CA ASP A 76 -21.04 -1.78 -3.82
C ASP A 76 -19.53 -1.74 -3.56
N LEU A 77 -19.09 -0.79 -2.73
CA LEU A 77 -17.68 -0.55 -2.44
C LEU A 77 -17.03 -1.70 -1.67
N GLU A 78 -17.77 -2.38 -0.79
CA GLU A 78 -17.21 -3.52 -0.05
C GLU A 78 -16.93 -4.69 -0.98
N VAL A 79 -17.85 -4.97 -1.91
CA VAL A 79 -17.66 -6.01 -2.92
C VAL A 79 -16.53 -5.65 -3.88
N LEU A 80 -16.41 -4.38 -4.29
CA LEU A 80 -15.28 -3.92 -5.10
C LEU A 80 -13.94 -4.01 -4.37
N ALA A 81 -13.91 -3.77 -3.05
CA ALA A 81 -12.71 -3.98 -2.26
C ALA A 81 -12.29 -5.46 -2.22
N TRP A 82 -13.25 -6.39 -2.13
CA TRP A 82 -12.97 -7.82 -2.22
C TRP A 82 -12.52 -8.25 -3.62
N LEU A 83 -13.10 -7.65 -4.67
CA LEU A 83 -12.65 -7.84 -6.03
C LEU A 83 -11.20 -7.35 -6.21
N ALA A 84 -10.80 -6.22 -5.64
CA ALA A 84 -9.42 -5.76 -5.73
C ALA A 84 -8.42 -6.83 -5.23
N GLU A 85 -8.73 -7.50 -4.12
CA GLU A 85 -7.89 -8.60 -3.59
C GLU A 85 -7.88 -9.84 -4.49
N ALA A 86 -9.04 -10.22 -5.04
CA ALA A 86 -9.16 -11.39 -5.91
C ALA A 86 -8.49 -11.16 -7.27
N GLU A 87 -8.77 -10.03 -7.89
CA GLU A 87 -8.28 -9.66 -9.22
C GLU A 87 -6.76 -9.46 -9.23
N LEU A 88 -6.18 -8.91 -8.16
CA LEU A 88 -4.72 -8.85 -8.01
C LEU A 88 -4.08 -10.24 -8.01
N ARG A 89 -4.68 -11.21 -7.32
CA ARG A 89 -4.14 -12.58 -7.25
C ARG A 89 -4.32 -13.35 -8.55
N LEU A 90 -5.45 -13.16 -9.21
CA LEU A 90 -5.82 -13.93 -10.41
C LEU A 90 -5.28 -13.33 -11.70
N ARG A 91 -5.22 -12.00 -11.79
CA ARG A 91 -4.83 -11.25 -13.01
C ARG A 91 -3.69 -10.24 -12.77
N GLY A 92 -3.07 -10.25 -11.59
CA GLY A 92 -1.95 -9.36 -11.30
C GLY A 92 -2.35 -7.89 -11.26
N PHE A 93 -1.36 -7.02 -11.54
CA PHE A 93 -1.53 -5.57 -11.54
C PHE A 93 -2.56 -5.08 -12.56
N GLU A 94 -2.78 -5.80 -13.66
CA GLU A 94 -3.83 -5.46 -14.61
C GLU A 94 -5.22 -5.57 -13.97
N GLY A 95 -5.46 -6.66 -13.25
CA GLY A 95 -6.73 -6.86 -12.56
C GLY A 95 -7.00 -5.82 -11.49
N LEU A 96 -5.97 -5.49 -10.70
CA LEU A 96 -6.07 -4.45 -9.68
C LEU A 96 -6.32 -3.06 -10.29
N ARG A 97 -5.62 -2.71 -11.38
CA ARG A 97 -5.82 -1.46 -12.13
C ARG A 97 -7.28 -1.30 -12.56
N ASP A 98 -7.86 -2.34 -13.16
CA ASP A 98 -9.23 -2.29 -13.65
C ASP A 98 -10.23 -2.05 -12.51
N VAL A 99 -10.01 -2.66 -11.33
CA VAL A 99 -10.86 -2.44 -10.15
C VAL A 99 -10.70 -1.03 -9.60
N TYR A 100 -9.48 -0.49 -9.52
CA TYR A 100 -9.27 0.89 -9.07
C TYR A 100 -9.92 1.92 -10.00
N HIS A 101 -9.83 1.72 -11.32
CA HIS A 101 -10.56 2.54 -12.28
C HIS A 101 -12.08 2.51 -12.03
N ALA A 102 -12.63 1.31 -11.87
CA ALA A 102 -14.06 1.15 -11.61
C ALA A 102 -14.50 1.86 -10.32
N ILE A 103 -13.75 1.71 -9.22
CA ILE A 103 -14.05 2.39 -7.95
C ILE A 103 -13.98 3.92 -8.14
N ALA A 104 -12.91 4.44 -8.76
CA ALA A 104 -12.75 5.87 -8.99
C ALA A 104 -13.90 6.45 -9.84
N SER A 105 -14.27 5.75 -10.92
CA SER A 105 -15.36 6.13 -11.83
C SER A 105 -16.71 6.16 -11.12
N LEU A 106 -17.01 5.15 -10.29
CA LEU A 106 -18.25 5.07 -9.52
C LEU A 106 -18.35 6.15 -8.43
N LEU A 107 -17.24 6.42 -7.72
CA LEU A 107 -17.18 7.50 -6.73
C LEU A 107 -17.36 8.87 -7.39
N ASP A 108 -16.78 9.07 -8.57
CA ASP A 108 -16.87 10.34 -9.30
C ASP A 108 -18.29 10.59 -9.84
N LYS A 109 -18.87 9.59 -10.53
CA LYS A 109 -20.18 9.70 -11.20
C LYS A 109 -21.39 9.52 -10.28
N HIS A 110 -21.26 8.68 -9.26
CA HIS A 110 -22.40 8.19 -8.49
C HIS A 110 -22.19 8.26 -6.98
N TRP A 111 -21.35 9.19 -6.50
CA TRP A 111 -21.04 9.36 -5.07
C TRP A 111 -22.22 9.06 -4.15
N GLU A 112 -23.33 9.78 -4.28
CA GLU A 112 -24.52 9.65 -3.40
C GLU A 112 -25.20 8.26 -3.48
N LYS A 113 -25.27 7.68 -4.68
CA LYS A 113 -26.03 6.44 -4.94
C LYS A 113 -25.18 5.17 -4.81
N PHE A 114 -23.86 5.30 -4.73
CA PHE A 114 -22.92 4.19 -4.65
C PHE A 114 -22.97 3.53 -3.26
N HIS A 115 -23.21 2.22 -3.19
CA HIS A 115 -23.47 1.53 -1.92
C HIS A 115 -22.18 1.18 -1.17
N SER A 116 -22.25 1.14 0.15
CA SER A 116 -21.18 0.65 1.02
C SER A 116 -21.73 0.15 2.36
N VAL A 117 -20.86 -0.26 3.29
CA VAL A 117 -21.22 -0.64 4.66
C VAL A 117 -21.89 0.49 5.44
N GLY A 118 -21.42 1.73 5.27
CA GLY A 118 -21.98 2.94 5.89
C GLY A 118 -22.81 3.77 4.93
N VAL A 119 -23.91 4.35 5.42
CA VAL A 119 -24.82 5.21 4.64
C VAL A 119 -24.48 6.68 4.85
N ASP A 120 -24.53 7.14 6.10
CA ASP A 120 -24.39 8.56 6.46
C ASP A 120 -23.00 8.92 6.99
N ASP A 121 -22.28 7.97 7.59
CA ASP A 121 -20.94 8.18 8.12
C ASP A 121 -19.87 7.91 7.05
N ILE A 122 -19.02 8.91 6.78
CA ILE A 122 -17.98 8.82 5.75
C ILE A 122 -16.90 7.80 6.11
N GLU A 123 -16.52 7.69 7.39
CA GLU A 123 -15.50 6.73 7.82
C GLU A 123 -16.01 5.30 7.65
N GLU A 124 -17.25 5.03 8.05
CA GLU A 124 -17.89 3.74 7.86
C GLU A 124 -18.06 3.45 6.37
N ARG A 125 -18.59 4.41 5.58
CA ARG A 125 -18.74 4.27 4.13
C ARG A 125 -17.42 3.91 3.45
N LEU A 126 -16.30 4.44 3.90
CA LEU A 126 -14.98 4.20 3.29
C LEU A 126 -14.14 3.13 4.00
N ALA A 127 -14.66 2.52 5.06
CA ALA A 127 -13.99 1.45 5.80
C ALA A 127 -13.46 0.29 4.92
N PRO A 128 -14.13 -0.12 3.81
CA PRO A 128 -13.58 -1.13 2.93
C PRO A 128 -12.22 -0.73 2.31
N LEU A 129 -12.06 0.53 1.88
CA LEU A 129 -10.80 1.04 1.34
C LEU A 129 -9.75 1.23 2.44
N SER A 130 -10.16 1.74 3.60
CA SER A 130 -9.28 1.85 4.76
C SER A 130 -8.75 0.48 5.21
N GLY A 131 -9.57 -0.58 5.13
CA GLY A 131 -9.15 -1.95 5.40
C GLY A 131 -8.20 -2.54 4.35
N LEU A 132 -8.33 -2.14 3.08
CA LEU A 132 -7.36 -2.51 2.04
C LEU A 132 -6.02 -1.84 2.27
N ASN A 133 -6.01 -0.54 2.56
CA ASN A 133 -4.78 0.26 2.66
C ASN A 133 -4.09 0.17 4.03
N GLY A 134 -4.88 -0.07 5.08
CA GLY A 134 -4.42 -0.20 6.46
C GLY A 134 -4.52 1.11 7.24
N ILE A 135 -5.03 1.02 8.47
CA ILE A 135 -5.07 2.10 9.45
C ILE A 135 -4.10 1.72 10.57
N GLY A 136 -3.06 2.53 10.81
CA GLY A 136 -2.12 2.24 11.89
C GLY A 136 -1.19 1.03 11.65
N GLY A 137 -1.25 0.38 10.49
CA GLY A 137 -0.50 -0.82 10.13
C GLY A 137 -0.72 -1.23 8.67
N GLU A 138 -0.20 -2.40 8.27
CA GLU A 138 -0.37 -2.90 6.89
C GLU A 138 -1.82 -3.32 6.63
N GLY A 139 -2.36 -2.82 5.52
CA GLY A 139 -3.67 -3.19 5.02
C GLY A 139 -3.67 -4.53 4.28
N THR A 140 -4.87 -5.00 3.98
CA THR A 140 -5.08 -6.37 3.51
C THR A 140 -4.62 -6.61 2.07
N ILE A 141 -4.47 -5.55 1.26
CA ILE A 141 -3.92 -5.63 -0.10
C ILE A 141 -2.38 -5.63 -0.13
N ILE A 142 -1.73 -5.09 0.91
CA ILE A 142 -0.29 -4.83 0.91
C ILE A 142 0.52 -6.11 0.71
N GLN A 143 0.21 -7.15 1.48
CA GLN A 143 0.87 -8.45 1.35
C GLN A 143 0.69 -9.05 -0.05
N ALA A 144 -0.50 -8.90 -0.64
CA ALA A 144 -0.78 -9.41 -1.97
C ALA A 144 0.03 -8.67 -3.05
N ILE A 145 0.23 -7.36 -2.91
CA ILE A 145 1.10 -6.59 -3.81
C ILE A 145 2.55 -7.07 -3.67
N ARG A 146 3.05 -7.27 -2.44
CA ARG A 146 4.42 -7.78 -2.21
C ARG A 146 4.65 -9.16 -2.81
N LEU A 147 3.62 -10.00 -2.85
CA LEU A 147 3.65 -11.36 -3.41
C LEU A 147 3.31 -11.42 -4.90
N SER A 148 2.89 -10.31 -5.50
CA SER A 148 2.60 -10.26 -6.93
C SER A 148 3.89 -10.40 -7.74
N PRO A 149 3.88 -11.18 -8.83
CA PRO A 149 5.09 -11.49 -9.60
C PRO A 149 5.62 -10.25 -10.33
N LEU A 150 6.94 -10.05 -10.26
CA LEU A 150 7.64 -9.04 -11.07
C LEU A 150 8.06 -9.59 -12.44
N ILE A 151 8.03 -10.91 -12.63
CA ILE A 151 8.32 -11.52 -13.94
C ILE A 151 6.97 -11.78 -14.64
N PRO A 152 6.81 -11.36 -15.92
CA PRO A 152 5.62 -11.67 -16.72
C PRO A 152 5.33 -13.18 -16.72
N ASP A 153 4.05 -13.55 -16.71
CA ASP A 153 3.55 -14.93 -16.71
C ASP A 153 3.98 -15.83 -15.53
N ALA A 154 4.77 -15.31 -14.59
CA ALA A 154 5.08 -16.03 -13.36
C ALA A 154 3.84 -16.13 -12.44
N LYS A 155 3.83 -17.15 -11.58
CA LYS A 155 2.72 -17.39 -10.67
C LYS A 155 2.79 -16.45 -9.47
N PHE A 156 1.64 -16.16 -8.87
CA PHE A 156 1.58 -15.44 -7.59
C PHE A 156 2.46 -16.10 -6.53
N GLY A 157 3.28 -15.30 -5.85
CA GLY A 157 4.28 -15.74 -4.88
C GLY A 157 5.60 -16.22 -5.49
N GLN A 158 5.78 -16.16 -6.82
CA GLN A 158 7.06 -16.42 -7.48
C GLN A 158 7.65 -15.14 -8.04
N PHE A 159 8.98 -14.99 -7.92
CA PHE A 159 9.73 -13.81 -8.40
C PHE A 159 9.05 -12.50 -8.00
N SER A 160 8.54 -12.48 -6.78
CA SER A 160 7.73 -11.40 -6.23
C SER A 160 8.60 -10.21 -5.81
N LEU A 161 7.98 -9.09 -5.43
CA LEU A 161 8.71 -7.97 -4.81
C LEU A 161 9.49 -8.43 -3.57
N TRP A 162 8.91 -9.33 -2.79
CA TRP A 162 9.58 -9.95 -1.65
C TRP A 162 10.85 -10.72 -2.07
N ASP A 163 10.78 -11.51 -3.14
CA ASP A 163 11.93 -12.26 -3.65
C ASP A 163 13.03 -11.34 -4.18
N PHE A 164 12.64 -10.27 -4.88
CA PHE A 164 13.57 -9.24 -5.31
C PHE A 164 14.28 -8.59 -4.11
N GLN A 165 13.54 -8.15 -3.09
CA GLN A 165 14.11 -7.52 -1.89
C GLN A 165 15.06 -8.48 -1.15
N LEU A 166 14.72 -9.77 -1.06
CA LEU A 166 15.61 -10.80 -0.52
C LEU A 166 16.86 -10.99 -1.36
N SER A 167 16.76 -11.01 -2.69
CA SER A 167 17.90 -11.19 -3.59
C SER A 167 18.96 -10.08 -3.50
N GLN A 168 18.57 -8.90 -3.00
CA GLN A 168 19.50 -7.79 -2.75
C GLN A 168 20.43 -8.04 -1.56
N ARG A 169 20.17 -9.04 -0.72
CA ARG A 169 21.06 -9.39 0.40
C ARG A 169 22.35 -10.01 -0.12
N PRO A 170 23.52 -9.75 0.51
CA PRO A 170 24.81 -10.24 0.01
C PRO A 170 24.87 -11.76 -0.16
N ASN A 171 24.12 -12.51 0.66
CA ASN A 171 24.21 -13.97 0.77
C ASN A 171 23.22 -14.70 -0.17
N GLU A 172 22.34 -13.97 -0.87
CA GLU A 172 21.23 -14.54 -1.67
C GLU A 172 21.61 -14.70 -3.15
N VAL A 173 22.80 -15.26 -3.40
CA VAL A 173 23.37 -15.42 -4.76
C VAL A 173 22.45 -16.26 -5.66
N LYS A 174 22.03 -17.44 -5.17
CA LYS A 174 21.15 -18.34 -5.92
C LYS A 174 19.84 -17.66 -6.36
N ARG A 175 19.20 -16.94 -5.44
CA ARG A 175 17.94 -16.23 -5.73
C ARG A 175 18.14 -15.12 -6.76
N ARG A 176 19.26 -14.39 -6.68
CA ARG A 176 19.63 -13.35 -7.65
C ARG A 176 19.87 -13.94 -9.04
N ASP A 177 20.55 -15.08 -9.12
CA ASP A 177 20.82 -15.76 -10.38
C ASP A 177 19.52 -16.29 -11.01
N GLU A 178 18.65 -16.92 -10.20
CA GLU A 178 17.32 -17.40 -10.65
C GLU A 178 16.44 -16.24 -11.16
N LEU A 179 16.43 -15.11 -10.46
CA LEU A 179 15.68 -13.92 -10.88
C LEU A 179 16.26 -13.33 -12.17
N SER A 180 17.59 -13.22 -12.27
CA SER A 180 18.27 -12.71 -13.47
C SER A 180 18.00 -13.60 -14.68
N GLN A 181 18.01 -14.91 -14.50
CA GLN A 181 17.67 -15.88 -15.54
C GLN A 181 16.22 -15.72 -15.99
N ALA A 182 15.27 -15.58 -15.05
CA ALA A 182 13.86 -15.37 -15.37
C ALA A 182 13.61 -14.07 -16.14
N VAL A 183 14.33 -12.98 -15.81
CA VAL A 183 14.30 -11.72 -16.58
C VAL A 183 14.77 -11.93 -18.01
N LEU A 184 15.89 -12.65 -18.19
CA LEU A 184 16.44 -12.93 -19.52
C LEU A 184 15.48 -13.77 -20.38
N GLU A 185 14.82 -14.75 -19.76
CA GLU A 185 13.83 -15.61 -20.42
C GLU A 185 12.55 -14.85 -20.81
N ALA A 186 12.06 -13.95 -19.94
CA ALA A 186 10.92 -13.09 -20.27
C ALA A 186 11.24 -12.09 -21.39
N GLY A 187 12.46 -11.57 -21.41
CA GLY A 187 12.92 -10.62 -22.41
C GLY A 187 12.48 -9.17 -22.14
N THR A 188 13.23 -8.23 -22.72
CA THR A 188 13.09 -6.79 -22.44
C THR A 188 11.70 -6.24 -22.77
N ALA A 189 11.13 -6.63 -23.93
CA ALA A 189 9.81 -6.15 -24.35
C ALA A 189 8.69 -6.55 -23.37
N ALA A 190 8.71 -7.80 -22.88
CA ALA A 190 7.71 -8.28 -21.92
C ALA A 190 7.89 -7.58 -20.56
N MET A 191 9.13 -7.41 -20.10
CA MET A 191 9.43 -6.67 -18.87
C MET A 191 8.98 -5.21 -18.94
N SER A 192 9.22 -4.52 -20.06
CA SER A 192 8.75 -3.15 -20.30
C SER A 192 7.22 -3.06 -20.31
N SER A 193 6.54 -3.97 -21.00
CA SER A 193 5.07 -4.02 -21.02
C SER A 193 4.47 -4.30 -19.63
N HIS A 194 5.14 -5.11 -18.81
CA HIS A 194 4.71 -5.37 -17.44
C HIS A 194 4.92 -4.16 -16.54
N LEU A 195 6.05 -3.45 -16.70
CA LEU A 195 6.26 -2.16 -16.02
C LEU A 195 5.20 -1.12 -16.40
N GLU A 196 4.82 -1.03 -17.68
CA GLU A 196 3.70 -0.16 -18.12
C GLU A 196 2.39 -0.55 -17.43
N THR A 197 2.13 -1.85 -17.27
CA THR A 197 0.94 -2.33 -16.55
C THR A 197 0.96 -1.89 -15.08
N VAL A 198 2.10 -2.00 -14.40
CA VAL A 198 2.25 -1.52 -13.01
C VAL A 198 2.10 -0.01 -12.90
N ASN A 199 2.72 0.76 -13.80
CA ASN A 199 2.55 2.22 -13.84
C ASN A 199 1.08 2.61 -14.12
N GLY A 200 0.37 1.87 -14.96
CA GLY A 200 -1.07 2.05 -15.16
C GLY A 200 -1.88 1.78 -13.91
N CYS A 201 -1.53 0.74 -13.14
CA CYS A 201 -2.15 0.46 -11.84
C CYS A 201 -1.90 1.59 -10.81
N ILE A 202 -0.69 2.15 -10.78
CA ILE A 202 -0.35 3.31 -9.95
C ILE A 202 -1.22 4.51 -10.34
N ALA A 203 -1.29 4.85 -11.63
CA ALA A 203 -2.10 5.97 -12.10
C ALA A 203 -3.61 5.80 -11.78
N ALA A 204 -4.12 4.57 -11.87
CA ALA A 204 -5.50 4.27 -11.47
C ALA A 204 -5.72 4.47 -9.96
N PHE A 205 -4.76 4.07 -9.13
CA PHE A 205 -4.80 4.29 -7.68
C PHE A 205 -4.69 5.78 -7.33
N ASP A 206 -3.82 6.53 -8.01
CA ASP A 206 -3.68 7.98 -7.81
C ASP A 206 -4.97 8.72 -8.16
N ARG A 207 -5.65 8.32 -9.25
CA ARG A 207 -6.97 8.87 -9.59
C ARG A 207 -8.00 8.56 -8.51
N LEU A 208 -8.03 7.34 -7.99
CA LEU A 208 -8.91 6.97 -6.87
C LEU A 208 -8.65 7.85 -5.65
N VAL A 209 -7.39 8.04 -5.27
CA VAL A 209 -6.99 8.88 -4.13
C VAL A 209 -7.38 10.35 -4.37
N SER A 210 -7.20 10.89 -5.57
CA SER A 210 -7.63 12.25 -5.93
C SER A 210 -9.14 12.42 -5.75
N VAL A 211 -9.96 11.49 -6.27
CA VAL A 211 -11.43 11.55 -6.11
C VAL A 211 -11.83 11.48 -4.63
N LEU A 212 -11.19 10.62 -3.83
CA LEU A 212 -11.47 10.50 -2.40
C LEU A 212 -11.10 11.79 -1.66
N ASN A 213 -9.95 12.39 -1.96
CA ASN A 213 -9.51 13.64 -1.34
C ASN A 213 -10.43 14.81 -1.70
N GLU A 214 -10.88 14.91 -2.96
CA GLU A 214 -11.82 15.93 -3.41
C GLU A 214 -13.18 15.82 -2.70
N ARG A 215 -13.67 14.59 -2.49
CA ARG A 215 -14.98 14.33 -1.86
C ARG A 215 -14.95 14.40 -0.34
N CYS A 216 -13.87 13.94 0.29
CA CYS A 216 -13.83 13.64 1.73
C CYS A 216 -12.84 14.50 2.51
N GLY A 217 -11.94 15.22 1.83
CA GLY A 217 -10.91 16.03 2.48
C GLY A 217 -10.09 15.22 3.50
N GLN A 218 -10.06 15.67 4.75
CA GLN A 218 -9.31 15.01 5.83
C GLN A 218 -9.88 13.64 6.23
N MET A 219 -11.13 13.35 5.87
CA MET A 219 -11.79 12.06 6.13
C MET A 219 -11.47 11.00 5.06
N ALA A 220 -10.63 11.34 4.07
CA ALA A 220 -10.22 10.39 3.06
C ALA A 220 -9.40 9.23 3.68
N PRO A 221 -9.52 8.00 3.15
CA PRO A 221 -8.79 6.85 3.69
C PRO A 221 -7.28 7.03 3.52
N PRO A 222 -6.47 6.50 4.45
CA PRO A 222 -5.02 6.48 4.26
C PRO A 222 -4.69 5.72 2.97
N SER A 223 -3.73 6.21 2.20
CA SER A 223 -3.33 5.63 0.90
C SER A 223 -1.83 5.33 0.79
N SER A 224 -1.03 5.89 1.69
CA SER A 224 0.44 5.92 1.59
C SER A 224 1.06 4.52 1.58
N ASN A 225 0.55 3.57 2.37
CA ASN A 225 1.06 2.19 2.37
C ASN A 225 0.91 1.51 0.99
N THR A 226 -0.29 1.59 0.40
CA THR A 226 -0.58 1.00 -0.90
C THR A 226 0.20 1.69 -2.00
N HIS A 227 0.25 3.03 -1.98
CA HIS A 227 1.04 3.78 -2.95
C HIS A 227 2.52 3.40 -2.88
N ASN A 228 3.11 3.36 -1.68
CA ASN A 228 4.51 3.03 -1.48
C ASN A 228 4.86 1.63 -1.99
N VAL A 229 4.06 0.60 -1.68
CA VAL A 229 4.35 -0.77 -2.14
C VAL A 229 4.17 -0.94 -3.65
N LEU A 230 3.25 -0.19 -4.29
CA LEU A 230 3.14 -0.16 -5.75
C LEU A 230 4.37 0.52 -6.39
N GLN A 231 4.85 1.63 -5.81
CA GLN A 231 6.07 2.31 -6.26
C GLN A 231 7.31 1.42 -6.07
N GLU A 232 7.42 0.70 -4.95
CA GLU A 232 8.48 -0.30 -4.71
C GLU A 232 8.48 -1.38 -5.81
N ALA A 233 7.31 -1.90 -6.19
CA ALA A 233 7.17 -2.87 -7.27
C ALA A 233 7.61 -2.30 -8.62
N ALA A 234 7.21 -1.08 -8.96
CA ALA A 234 7.62 -0.40 -10.19
C ALA A 234 9.13 -0.14 -10.24
N LEU A 235 9.74 0.28 -9.12
CA LEU A 235 11.19 0.49 -9.01
C LEU A 235 11.97 -0.82 -9.17
N ALA A 236 11.51 -1.90 -8.52
CA ALA A 236 12.11 -3.22 -8.68
C ALA A 236 12.04 -3.70 -10.14
N LEU A 237 10.89 -3.53 -10.81
CA LEU A 237 10.71 -3.84 -12.22
C LEU A 237 11.64 -3.05 -13.14
N ARG A 238 11.80 -1.74 -12.92
CA ARG A 238 12.74 -0.90 -13.68
C ARG A 238 14.17 -1.40 -13.54
N SER A 239 14.58 -1.73 -12.31
CA SER A 239 15.89 -2.29 -12.01
C SER A 239 16.11 -3.62 -12.72
N LEU A 240 15.13 -4.53 -12.68
CA LEU A 240 15.20 -5.83 -13.35
C LEU A 240 15.21 -5.70 -14.88
N ALA A 241 14.42 -4.78 -15.44
CA ALA A 241 14.36 -4.55 -16.87
C ALA A 241 15.63 -3.89 -17.44
N GLY A 242 16.59 -3.48 -16.60
CA GLY A 242 17.77 -2.72 -17.02
C GLY A 242 17.42 -1.35 -17.59
N ILE A 243 16.25 -0.81 -17.24
CA ILE A 243 15.82 0.52 -17.64
C ILE A 243 16.44 1.48 -16.63
N GLU A 244 17.64 1.95 -16.95
CA GLU A 244 18.20 3.11 -16.24
C GLU A 244 17.19 4.25 -16.37
N SER A 245 16.82 4.84 -15.22
CA SER A 245 16.08 6.10 -15.21
C SER A 245 16.93 7.13 -15.92
N SER A 246 16.60 7.43 -17.18
CA SER A 246 17.01 8.68 -17.83
C SER A 246 16.25 9.83 -17.17
N GLU A 247 16.48 10.06 -15.89
CA GLU A 247 16.43 11.41 -15.33
C GLU A 247 17.82 12.02 -15.57
N ALA A 248 18.11 12.26 -16.85
CA ALA A 248 19.00 13.33 -17.22
C ALA A 248 18.37 14.62 -16.70
N VAL A 249 18.85 15.10 -15.55
CA VAL A 249 18.66 16.48 -15.14
C VAL A 249 19.30 17.33 -16.23
N ALA A 250 18.50 17.77 -17.19
CA ALA A 250 18.94 18.72 -18.20
C ALA A 250 19.50 19.95 -17.47
N PRO A 251 20.75 20.37 -17.72
CA PRO A 251 21.25 21.64 -17.23
C PRO A 251 20.49 22.72 -18.01
N MET A 252 19.50 23.36 -17.38
CA MET A 252 18.84 24.49 -17.97
C MET A 252 19.80 25.69 -17.90
N GLU A 253 20.24 26.12 -19.08
CA GLU A 253 21.14 27.24 -19.29
C GLU A 253 20.67 28.50 -18.56
N THR A 254 21.61 29.14 -17.87
CA THR A 254 21.45 30.43 -17.20
C THR A 254 21.39 31.56 -18.22
N GLN A 255 20.24 32.25 -18.31
CA GLN A 255 20.18 33.62 -18.81
C GLN A 255 20.20 34.62 -17.64
N PRO A 256 20.82 35.80 -17.82
CA PRO A 256 21.12 36.71 -16.73
C PRO A 256 19.91 37.52 -16.25
N GLU A 257 20.00 37.87 -14.97
CA GLU A 257 19.04 38.59 -14.15
C GLU A 257 18.61 39.96 -14.69
N SER A 258 17.34 40.29 -14.48
CA SER A 258 16.97 41.66 -14.06
C SER A 258 15.63 41.65 -13.30
N GLY A 259 15.60 42.33 -12.16
CA GLY A 259 14.37 42.83 -11.53
C GLY A 259 13.91 42.09 -10.28
N GLU A 260 14.29 42.62 -9.12
CA GLU A 260 13.85 42.24 -7.78
C GLU A 260 12.33 42.05 -7.65
N GLN A 261 11.92 40.93 -7.05
CA GLN A 261 10.82 40.89 -6.08
C GLN A 261 11.00 39.70 -5.13
N VAL A 262 11.09 40.03 -3.84
CA VAL A 262 11.34 39.10 -2.74
C VAL A 262 10.12 38.21 -2.52
N GLN A 263 10.19 36.96 -2.97
CA GLN A 263 9.41 35.86 -2.43
C GLN A 263 10.37 34.73 -2.04
N THR A 264 10.44 34.46 -0.74
CA THR A 264 11.22 33.37 -0.15
C THR A 264 10.67 32.02 -0.62
N ARG A 265 11.26 31.46 -1.69
CA ARG A 265 11.11 30.05 -2.03
C ARG A 265 11.76 29.19 -0.94
N PRO A 266 11.14 28.08 -0.49
CA PRO A 266 11.78 27.17 0.45
C PRO A 266 12.99 26.51 -0.23
N ARG A 267 14.13 26.62 0.44
CA ARG A 267 15.40 25.99 0.06
C ARG A 267 15.20 24.47 0.09
N ALA A 268 15.59 23.78 -0.99
CA ALA A 268 15.61 22.32 -1.00
C ALA A 268 16.60 21.84 0.08
N LEU A 269 16.07 21.13 1.08
CA LEU A 269 16.88 20.55 2.16
C LEU A 269 17.52 19.28 1.63
N SER A 270 18.85 19.29 1.42
CA SER A 270 19.59 18.07 1.16
C SER A 270 20.07 17.45 2.47
N ALA A 271 20.07 16.12 2.58
CA ALA A 271 20.49 15.43 3.79
C ALA A 271 21.95 15.73 4.17
N GLU A 272 22.79 16.15 3.20
CA GLU A 272 24.18 16.56 3.45
C GLU A 272 24.32 17.91 4.19
N GLN A 273 23.22 18.67 4.35
CA GLN A 273 23.23 19.98 5.03
C GLN A 273 22.88 19.91 6.52
N ILE A 274 22.56 18.73 7.06
CA ILE A 274 22.18 18.56 8.47
C ILE A 274 23.46 18.58 9.33
N GLY A 275 23.71 19.71 10.00
CA GLY A 275 24.94 19.96 10.76
C GLY A 275 24.92 19.43 12.20
N SER A 276 23.76 18.98 12.70
CA SER A 276 23.65 18.44 14.06
C SER A 276 22.50 17.44 14.24
N ARG A 277 22.62 16.61 15.28
CA ARG A 277 21.55 15.68 15.72
C ARG A 277 20.24 16.41 16.02
N GLU A 278 20.33 17.58 16.63
CA GLU A 278 19.16 18.36 17.01
C GLU A 278 18.48 18.98 15.78
N GLU A 279 19.25 19.42 14.79
CA GLU A 279 18.74 19.87 13.51
C GLU A 279 18.04 18.73 12.73
N ALA A 280 18.59 17.50 12.79
CA ALA A 280 17.94 16.31 12.25
C ALA A 280 16.57 16.05 12.90
N PHE A 281 16.50 16.18 14.23
CA PHE A 281 15.25 16.01 14.98
C PHE A 281 14.22 17.10 14.69
N GLU A 282 14.63 18.36 14.58
CA GLU A 282 13.71 19.45 14.21
C GLU A 282 13.18 19.29 12.79
N LEU A 283 13.99 18.79 11.85
CA LEU A 283 13.53 18.44 10.51
C LEU A 283 12.51 17.29 10.55
N LEU A 284 12.79 16.23 11.29
CA LEU A 284 11.83 15.13 11.49
C LEU A 284 10.52 15.63 12.12
N LEU A 285 10.57 16.53 13.10
CA LEU A 285 9.37 17.14 13.68
C LEU A 285 8.64 18.06 12.69
N ALA A 286 9.35 18.74 11.79
CA ALA A 286 8.73 19.49 10.70
C ALA A 286 7.99 18.57 9.72
N VAL A 287 8.57 17.42 9.40
CA VAL A 287 7.93 16.36 8.59
C VAL A 287 6.74 15.76 9.33
N ALA A 288 6.84 15.51 10.64
CA ALA A 288 5.72 15.04 11.45
C ALA A 288 4.56 16.05 11.46
N ARG A 289 4.84 17.35 11.58
CA ARG A 289 3.84 18.43 11.48
C ARG A 289 3.19 18.47 10.09
N TYR A 290 3.96 18.21 9.03
CA TYR A 290 3.41 18.07 7.68
C TYR A 290 2.43 16.89 7.60
N PHE A 291 2.81 15.70 8.07
CA PHE A 291 1.92 14.53 8.08
C PHE A 291 0.70 14.74 8.99
N ARG A 292 0.84 15.42 10.13
CA ARG A 292 -0.29 15.73 11.00
C ARG A 292 -1.34 16.63 10.31
N ARG A 293 -0.91 17.47 9.37
CA ARG A 293 -1.77 18.36 8.59
C ARG A 293 -2.35 17.70 7.34
N THR A 294 -1.58 16.80 6.71
CA THR A 294 -1.92 16.20 5.40
C THR A 294 -2.54 14.81 5.52
N GLU A 295 -2.17 14.06 6.55
CA GLU A 295 -2.66 12.73 6.87
C GLU A 295 -2.91 12.59 8.41
N PRO A 296 -3.94 13.26 8.98
CA PRO A 296 -4.13 13.34 10.44
C PRO A 296 -4.30 11.98 11.13
N HIS A 297 -4.85 11.00 10.42
CA HIS A 297 -5.10 9.63 10.90
C HIS A 297 -3.94 8.67 10.57
N SER A 298 -2.89 9.14 9.90
CA SER A 298 -1.71 8.33 9.60
C SER A 298 -0.86 8.14 10.86
N PRO A 299 -0.43 6.90 11.16
CA PRO A 299 0.46 6.65 12.30
C PRO A 299 1.84 7.27 12.10
N ILE A 300 2.17 7.75 10.89
CA ILE A 300 3.50 8.27 10.54
C ILE A 300 3.86 9.49 11.39
N SER A 301 2.92 10.42 11.59
CA SER A 301 3.15 11.61 12.43
C SER A 301 3.54 11.21 13.86
N MET A 302 2.73 10.36 14.49
CA MET A 302 2.97 9.82 15.83
C MET A 302 4.25 8.97 15.92
N SER A 303 4.58 8.23 14.86
CA SER A 303 5.78 7.38 14.80
C SER A 303 7.05 8.22 14.73
N ILE A 304 7.04 9.29 13.91
CA ILE A 304 8.16 10.23 13.82
C ILE A 304 8.32 10.99 15.14
N GLU A 305 7.23 11.48 15.74
CA GLU A 305 7.27 12.13 17.07
C GLU A 305 7.82 11.18 18.14
N THR A 306 7.40 9.92 18.13
CA THR A 306 7.90 8.88 19.04
C THR A 306 9.38 8.57 18.79
N MET A 307 9.81 8.52 17.52
CA MET A 307 11.20 8.26 17.14
C MET A 307 12.11 9.39 17.59
N VAL A 308 11.70 10.65 17.40
CA VAL A 308 12.46 11.82 17.89
C VAL A 308 12.52 11.82 19.42
N ARG A 309 11.39 11.55 20.10
CA ARG A 309 11.34 11.45 21.57
C ARG A 309 12.29 10.38 22.09
N ARG A 310 12.22 9.16 21.56
CA ARG A 310 13.14 8.05 21.89
C ARG A 310 14.59 8.38 21.53
N GLY A 311 14.78 9.07 20.42
CA GLY A 311 16.06 9.57 19.98
C GLY A 311 16.67 10.62 20.92
N ARG A 312 15.90 11.27 21.80
CA ARG A 312 16.41 12.20 22.82
C ARG A 312 16.64 11.55 24.20
N MET A 313 16.15 10.32 24.41
CA MET A 313 16.32 9.59 25.67
C MET A 313 17.75 9.09 25.86
N ASP A 314 18.15 8.94 27.12
CA ASP A 314 19.36 8.17 27.41
C ASP A 314 19.12 6.67 27.19
N PHE A 315 20.20 5.89 27.08
CA PHE A 315 20.09 4.46 26.79
C PHE A 315 19.33 3.68 27.86
N SER A 316 19.44 4.08 29.13
CA SER A 316 18.74 3.42 30.24
C SER A 316 17.24 3.69 30.19
N GLU A 317 16.83 4.92 29.90
CA GLU A 317 15.44 5.33 29.71
C GLU A 317 14.82 4.66 28.48
N LEU A 318 15.55 4.64 27.36
CA LEU A 318 15.11 3.97 26.14
C LEU A 318 14.92 2.47 26.37
N LEU A 319 15.88 1.83 27.02
CA LEU A 319 15.79 0.40 27.35
C LEU A 319 14.64 0.14 28.35
N ALA A 320 14.40 1.06 29.28
CA ALA A 320 13.29 0.99 30.22
C ALA A 320 11.92 1.02 29.53
N GLU A 321 11.79 1.81 28.48
CA GLU A 321 10.57 1.91 27.68
C GLU A 321 10.38 0.71 26.73
N LEU A 322 11.45 0.27 26.06
CA LEU A 322 11.36 -0.83 25.09
C LEU A 322 11.14 -2.19 25.75
N LEU A 323 11.67 -2.38 26.96
CA LEU A 323 11.57 -3.61 27.73
C LEU A 323 11.05 -3.28 29.14
N PRO A 324 9.72 -3.28 29.35
CA PRO A 324 9.15 -2.94 30.66
C PRO A 324 9.57 -3.93 31.76
N GLU A 325 9.81 -5.19 31.39
CA GLU A 325 10.19 -6.25 32.32
C GLU A 325 11.65 -6.12 32.78
N GLN A 326 11.84 -6.00 34.10
CA GLN A 326 13.16 -5.87 34.72
C GLN A 326 14.11 -7.01 34.34
N GLN A 327 13.60 -8.23 34.23
CA GLN A 327 14.41 -9.42 33.93
C GLN A 327 14.93 -9.41 32.50
N ALA A 328 14.11 -9.00 31.52
CA ALA A 328 14.52 -8.84 30.13
C ALA A 328 15.57 -7.72 29.97
N ARG A 329 15.39 -6.59 30.67
CA ARG A 329 16.40 -5.50 30.70
C ARG A 329 17.73 -5.96 31.26
N ASN A 330 17.71 -6.66 32.38
CA ASN A 330 18.92 -7.15 33.04
C ASN A 330 19.67 -8.14 32.15
N ALA A 331 18.97 -9.00 31.41
CA ALA A 331 19.57 -9.95 30.47
C ALA A 331 20.31 -9.22 29.34
N VAL A 332 19.71 -8.17 28.75
CA VAL A 332 20.32 -7.36 27.69
C VAL A 332 21.55 -6.60 28.21
N LEU A 333 21.45 -5.96 29.39
CA LEU A 333 22.58 -5.24 29.99
C LEU A 333 23.75 -6.17 30.32
N THR A 334 23.46 -7.38 30.81
CA THR A 334 24.47 -8.41 31.11
C THR A 334 25.14 -8.91 29.84
N ALA A 335 24.37 -9.18 28.78
CA ALA A 335 24.90 -9.59 27.48
C ALA A 335 25.76 -8.50 26.82
N ALA A 336 25.45 -7.23 27.06
CA ALA A 336 26.23 -6.08 26.60
C ALA A 336 27.45 -5.75 27.48
N GLY A 337 27.69 -6.50 28.57
CA GLY A 337 28.83 -6.29 29.48
C GLY A 337 28.69 -5.05 30.38
N ILE A 338 27.50 -4.47 30.52
CA ILE A 338 27.25 -3.28 31.32
C ILE A 338 26.85 -3.72 32.75
N GLN A 339 27.72 -3.48 33.73
CA GLN A 339 27.39 -3.76 35.13
C GLN A 339 26.51 -2.65 35.71
N LEU A 340 25.32 -3.04 36.17
CA LEU A 340 24.44 -2.17 36.95
C LEU A 340 25.17 -1.79 38.25
N LYS A 341 25.50 -0.51 38.42
CA LYS A 341 25.91 0.00 39.73
C LYS A 341 24.72 -0.18 40.69
N SER A 342 24.82 -1.11 41.63
CA SER A 342 23.89 -1.16 42.75
C SER A 342 23.95 0.19 43.47
N ASN A 343 22.89 0.98 43.39
CA ASN A 343 22.67 2.07 44.32
C ASN A 343 22.51 1.44 45.71
N LYS A 344 23.62 1.38 46.46
CA LYS A 344 23.57 1.37 47.91
C LYS A 344 23.21 2.78 48.34
N ASN A 345 21.95 3.00 48.69
CA ASN A 345 21.59 3.99 49.70
C ASN A 345 20.75 3.25 50.75
N GLY A 346 21.32 3.17 51.96
CA GLY A 346 20.54 3.06 53.18
C GLY A 346 20.03 4.43 53.62
#